data_AF-A0A7W9YMC6-F1
#
_entry.id   AF-A0A7W9YMC6-F1
#
_cell.length_a   1.000
_cell.length_b   1.000
_cell.length_c   1.000
_cell.angle_alpha   90.00
_cell.angle_beta   90.00
_cell.angle_gamma   90.00
#
_symmetry.space_group_name_H-M   'P 1'
#
loop_
_entity.id
_entity.type
_entity.pdbx_description
1 polymer ?
#
loop_
_entity_poly.entity_id
_entity_poly.type
_entity_poly.pdbx_seq_one_letter_code
_entity_poly.pdbx_strand_id
1 'polypeptide(L)'
;MTPSTLVLLHDPAFTPERWSEPAACLTGRGERVVVPRITDADRPPYAARYIARAALEIAAADPEAPLLLVAEGAAGPLVPQVAAAQRAAHRPVAAYVLLDAWLPQPGSPTRAELVAAQLRADDPAADPGPRRPPGFSTEPLPLVQDWPDAPCGYLLTDEHYASCARLAALRDWPVVTATDAGDTDRAALADALLDLVRRL
;
A
#
# COMPACT_ATOMS: atom_id res chain seq x y z
N MET A 1 -6.16 -6.26 17.29
CA MET A 1 -5.52 -7.58 17.10
C MET A 1 -4.09 -7.30 16.68
N THR A 2 -3.08 -7.92 17.30
CA THR A 2 -1.69 -7.70 16.89
C THR A 2 -1.40 -8.46 15.59
N PRO A 3 -0.79 -7.85 14.58
CA PRO A 3 -0.43 -8.53 13.35
C PRO A 3 0.67 -9.56 13.59
N SER A 4 0.60 -10.70 12.89
CA SER A 4 1.59 -11.77 12.96
C SER A 4 2.52 -11.80 11.75
N THR A 5 2.10 -11.20 10.63
CA THR A 5 2.88 -11.09 9.40
C THR A 5 2.61 -9.75 8.70
N LEU A 6 3.66 -9.06 8.28
CA LEU A 6 3.59 -7.88 7.43
C LEU A 6 3.66 -8.30 5.97
N VAL A 7 2.75 -7.79 5.14
CA VAL A 7 2.74 -8.02 3.69
C VAL A 7 3.02 -6.69 2.99
N LEU A 8 4.12 -6.62 2.24
CA LEU A 8 4.59 -5.39 1.59
C LEU A 8 4.20 -5.39 0.10
N LEU A 9 3.17 -4.63 -0.25
CA LEU A 9 2.65 -4.49 -1.60
C LEU A 9 3.29 -3.26 -2.27
N HIS A 10 4.16 -3.50 -3.24
CA HIS A 10 4.81 -2.45 -4.03
C HIS A 10 3.84 -1.74 -4.98
N ASP A 11 4.12 -0.49 -5.31
CA ASP A 11 3.39 0.18 -6.38
C ASP A 11 3.56 -0.60 -7.71
N PRO A 12 2.49 -0.86 -8.48
CA PRO A 12 2.52 -1.53 -9.79
C PRO A 12 3.52 -0.96 -10.84
N ALA A 13 4.03 0.25 -10.65
CA ALA A 13 5.05 0.87 -11.50
C ALA A 13 6.45 0.30 -11.26
N PHE A 14 6.68 -0.22 -10.06
CA PHE A 14 7.99 -0.68 -9.63
C PHE A 14 7.99 -2.19 -9.47
N THR A 15 9.18 -2.75 -9.34
CA THR A 15 9.38 -4.17 -9.14
C THR A 15 9.48 -4.48 -7.64
N PRO A 16 9.20 -5.72 -7.20
CA PRO A 16 9.22 -6.07 -5.77
C PRO A 16 10.60 -5.89 -5.12
N GLU A 17 11.69 -5.85 -5.90
CA GLU A 17 13.06 -5.66 -5.41
C GLU A 17 13.24 -4.34 -4.65
N ARG A 18 12.36 -3.34 -4.87
CA ARG A 18 12.31 -2.09 -4.10
C ARG A 18 12.13 -2.31 -2.60
N TRP A 19 11.54 -3.44 -2.20
CA TRP A 19 11.35 -3.83 -0.81
C TRP A 19 12.45 -4.73 -0.24
N SER A 20 13.47 -5.12 -1.02
CA SER A 20 14.49 -6.07 -0.57
C SER A 20 15.20 -5.62 0.70
N GLU A 21 15.65 -4.36 0.73
CA GLU A 21 16.37 -3.80 1.87
C GLU A 21 15.44 -3.55 3.08
N PRO A 22 14.29 -2.85 2.95
CA PRO A 22 13.34 -2.74 4.06
C PRO A 22 12.89 -4.10 4.62
N ALA A 23 12.63 -5.09 3.78
CA ALA A 23 12.22 -6.43 4.22
C ALA A 23 13.34 -7.15 4.97
N ALA A 24 14.59 -7.05 4.53
CA ALA A 24 15.74 -7.59 5.24
C ALA A 24 15.91 -6.91 6.61
N CYS A 25 15.76 -5.59 6.66
CA CYS A 25 15.82 -4.79 7.87
C CYS A 25 14.70 -5.15 8.87
N LEU A 26 13.46 -5.37 8.40
CA LEU A 26 12.33 -5.82 9.25
C LEU A 26 12.55 -7.25 9.76
N THR A 27 12.98 -8.16 8.89
CA THR A 27 13.29 -9.55 9.25
C THR A 27 14.42 -9.62 10.29
N GLY A 28 15.46 -8.79 10.13
CA GLY A 28 16.55 -8.66 11.10
C GLY A 28 16.09 -8.15 12.48
N ARG A 29 14.93 -7.49 12.56
CA ARG A 29 14.29 -7.06 13.82
C ARG A 29 13.32 -8.11 14.40
N GLY A 30 13.21 -9.28 13.77
CA GLY A 30 12.38 -10.41 14.23
C GLY A 30 10.98 -10.44 13.64
N GLU A 31 10.65 -9.54 12.71
CA GLU A 31 9.33 -9.49 12.08
C GLU A 31 9.20 -10.54 10.98
N ARG A 32 7.98 -11.08 10.83
CA ARG A 32 7.66 -11.93 9.67
C ARG A 32 7.18 -11.04 8.53
N VAL A 33 7.87 -11.13 7.40
CA VAL A 33 7.62 -10.28 6.23
C VAL A 33 7.40 -11.14 5.00
N VAL A 34 6.33 -10.83 4.26
CA VAL A 34 6.07 -11.37 2.92
C VAL A 34 6.13 -10.20 1.94
N VAL A 35 6.93 -10.37 0.88
CA VAL A 35 7.00 -9.45 -0.25
C VAL A 35 6.48 -10.18 -1.49
N PRO A 36 5.19 -10.04 -1.84
CA PRO A 36 4.60 -10.70 -3.01
C PRO A 36 5.31 -10.26 -4.29
N ARG A 37 5.70 -11.21 -5.15
CA ARG A 37 6.30 -10.90 -6.45
C ARG A 37 5.22 -10.65 -7.50
N ILE A 38 4.82 -9.40 -7.68
CA ILE A 38 3.71 -9.04 -8.57
C ILE A 38 4.24 -8.47 -9.88
N THR A 39 4.36 -9.34 -10.90
CA THR A 39 4.88 -8.98 -12.23
C THR A 39 3.80 -8.96 -13.32
N ASP A 40 2.58 -9.39 -13.00
CA ASP A 40 1.48 -9.57 -13.97
C ASP A 40 0.71 -8.29 -14.33
N ALA A 41 1.06 -7.15 -13.74
CA ALA A 41 0.40 -5.86 -13.95
C ALA A 41 0.94 -5.11 -15.18
N ASP A 42 1.47 -5.83 -16.17
CA ASP A 42 2.09 -5.31 -17.39
C ASP A 42 1.08 -5.09 -18.53
N ARG A 43 -0.13 -5.65 -18.41
CA ARG A 43 -1.21 -5.56 -19.41
C ARG A 43 -2.59 -5.46 -18.77
N PRO A 44 -3.60 -4.90 -19.46
CA PRO A 44 -4.95 -4.80 -18.92
C PRO A 44 -5.65 -6.18 -18.79
N PRO A 45 -6.59 -6.36 -17.85
CA PRO A 45 -6.94 -5.42 -16.77
C PRO A 45 -5.86 -5.38 -15.69
N TYR A 46 -5.26 -4.21 -15.43
CA TYR A 46 -4.08 -4.07 -14.59
C TYR A 46 -4.43 -4.30 -13.12
N ALA A 47 -5.53 -3.71 -12.64
CA ALA A 47 -5.97 -3.84 -11.25
C ALA A 47 -6.29 -5.31 -10.88
N ALA A 48 -7.12 -5.97 -11.68
CA ALA A 48 -7.53 -7.35 -11.41
C ALA A 48 -6.34 -8.33 -11.45
N ARG A 49 -5.41 -8.14 -12.39
CA ARG A 49 -4.19 -8.97 -12.49
C ARG A 49 -3.26 -8.76 -11.29
N TYR A 50 -3.07 -7.51 -10.86
CA TYR A 50 -2.29 -7.21 -9.65
C TYR A 50 -2.89 -7.90 -8.42
N ILE A 51 -4.21 -7.75 -8.19
CA ILE A 51 -4.89 -8.34 -7.03
C ILE A 51 -4.81 -9.87 -7.05
N ALA A 52 -5.09 -10.49 -8.20
CA ALA A 52 -5.03 -11.94 -8.34
C ALA A 52 -3.61 -12.47 -8.07
N ARG A 53 -2.58 -11.83 -8.63
CA ARG A 53 -1.19 -12.23 -8.40
C ARG A 53 -0.78 -12.01 -6.95
N ALA A 54 -1.14 -10.87 -6.34
CA ALA A 54 -0.90 -10.62 -4.92
C ALA A 54 -1.52 -11.73 -4.06
N ALA A 55 -2.78 -12.10 -4.32
CA ALA A 55 -3.46 -13.14 -3.56
C ALA A 55 -2.77 -14.52 -3.69
N LEU A 56 -2.31 -14.88 -4.89
CA LEU A 56 -1.60 -16.14 -5.15
C LEU A 56 -0.22 -16.18 -4.47
N GLU A 57 0.57 -15.11 -4.58
CA GLU A 57 1.89 -15.03 -3.96
C GLU A 57 1.80 -15.02 -2.43
N ILE A 58 0.82 -14.31 -1.86
CA ILE A 58 0.56 -14.35 -0.40
C ILE A 58 0.15 -15.75 0.02
N ALA A 59 -0.74 -16.43 -0.72
CA ALA A 59 -1.14 -17.79 -0.41
C ALA A 59 0.04 -18.79 -0.50
N ALA A 60 0.91 -18.64 -1.50
CA ALA A 60 2.08 -19.48 -1.68
C ALA A 60 3.13 -19.30 -0.55
N ALA A 61 3.19 -18.10 0.03
CA ALA A 61 4.06 -17.82 1.18
C ALA A 61 3.52 -18.37 2.52
N ASP A 62 2.26 -18.82 2.55
CA ASP A 62 1.58 -19.37 3.73
C ASP A 62 1.81 -18.58 5.04
N PRO A 63 1.48 -17.27 5.07
CA PRO A 63 1.77 -16.43 6.22
C PRO A 63 0.87 -16.74 7.41
N GLU A 64 1.44 -16.57 8.61
CA GLU A 64 0.64 -16.58 9.84
C GLU A 64 -0.27 -15.35 9.89
N ALA A 65 -1.56 -15.60 10.08
CA ALA A 65 -2.57 -14.58 10.32
C ALA A 65 -2.59 -14.15 11.81
N PRO A 66 -3.05 -12.92 12.12
CA PRO A 66 -3.62 -11.94 11.19
C PRO A 66 -2.56 -11.12 10.45
N LEU A 67 -2.90 -10.67 9.24
CA LEU A 67 -2.01 -9.95 8.34
C LEU A 67 -2.09 -8.43 8.55
N LEU A 68 -0.97 -7.74 8.41
CA LEU A 68 -0.94 -6.30 8.20
C LEU A 68 -0.53 -6.02 6.76
N LEU A 69 -1.38 -5.31 6.01
CA LEU A 69 -1.13 -5.00 4.61
C LEU A 69 -0.52 -3.60 4.48
N VAL A 70 0.71 -3.52 3.99
CA VAL A 70 1.37 -2.26 3.65
C VAL A 70 1.25 -2.07 2.15
N ALA A 71 0.66 -0.97 1.70
CA ALA A 71 0.45 -0.69 0.28
C ALA A 71 1.11 0.63 -0.13
N GLU A 72 1.99 0.58 -1.13
CA GLU A 72 2.72 1.73 -1.67
C GLU A 72 2.02 2.34 -2.90
N GLY A 73 1.93 3.67 -2.97
CA GLY A 73 1.56 4.38 -4.19
C GLY A 73 0.22 3.93 -4.79
N ALA A 74 0.26 3.53 -6.06
CA ALA A 74 -0.91 3.04 -6.80
C ALA A 74 -1.40 1.64 -6.37
N ALA A 75 -0.74 0.96 -5.43
CA ALA A 75 -1.28 -0.24 -4.77
C ALA A 75 -2.30 0.10 -3.68
N GLY A 76 -2.25 1.31 -3.09
CA GLY A 76 -3.17 1.75 -2.04
C GLY A 76 -4.64 1.50 -2.36
N PRO A 77 -5.16 2.00 -3.50
CA PRO A 77 -6.55 1.77 -3.90
C PRO A 77 -6.94 0.31 -4.14
N LEU A 78 -5.96 -0.60 -4.29
CA LEU A 78 -6.19 -2.03 -4.53
C LEU A 78 -6.23 -2.83 -3.23
N VAL A 79 -5.71 -2.28 -2.12
CA VAL A 79 -5.61 -2.98 -0.84
C VAL A 79 -6.94 -3.52 -0.30
N PRO A 80 -8.11 -2.87 -0.49
CA PRO A 80 -9.38 -3.44 -0.01
C PRO A 80 -9.72 -4.78 -0.65
N GLN A 81 -9.40 -4.96 -1.94
CA GLN A 81 -9.66 -6.21 -2.65
C GLN A 81 -8.64 -7.28 -2.35
N VAL A 82 -7.37 -6.90 -2.14
CA VAL A 82 -6.35 -7.83 -1.65
C VAL A 82 -6.76 -8.37 -0.28
N ALA A 83 -7.21 -7.50 0.63
CA ALA A 83 -7.74 -7.92 1.93
C ALA A 83 -8.99 -8.80 1.83
N ALA A 84 -9.93 -8.46 0.94
CA ALA A 84 -11.10 -9.29 0.69
C ALA A 84 -10.72 -10.71 0.26
N ALA A 85 -9.72 -10.85 -0.63
CA ALA A 85 -9.19 -12.14 -1.04
C ALA A 85 -8.52 -12.90 0.13
N GLN A 86 -7.78 -12.22 1.01
CA GLN A 86 -7.18 -12.86 2.18
C GLN A 86 -8.22 -13.34 3.19
N ARG A 87 -9.24 -12.52 3.47
CA ARG A 87 -10.36 -12.90 4.33
C ARG A 87 -11.12 -14.11 3.80
N ALA A 88 -11.39 -14.14 2.50
CA ALA A 88 -12.02 -15.29 1.84
C ALA A 88 -11.19 -16.58 1.97
N ALA A 89 -9.87 -16.45 2.11
CA ALA A 89 -8.96 -17.55 2.36
C ALA A 89 -8.62 -17.74 3.86
N HIS A 90 -9.49 -17.28 4.75
CA HIS A 90 -9.39 -17.42 6.22
C HIS A 90 -8.16 -16.77 6.85
N ARG A 91 -7.58 -15.75 6.21
CA ARG A 91 -6.50 -14.93 6.76
C ARG A 91 -7.04 -13.54 7.11
N PRO A 92 -7.49 -13.31 8.36
CA PRO A 92 -7.97 -12.01 8.79
C PRO A 92 -6.89 -10.94 8.63
N VAL A 93 -7.30 -9.72 8.31
CA VAL A 93 -6.43 -8.54 8.22
C VAL A 93 -6.57 -7.74 9.51
N ALA A 94 -5.46 -7.59 10.24
CA ALA A 94 -5.40 -6.86 11.50
C ALA A 94 -5.38 -5.34 11.31
N ALA A 95 -4.69 -4.85 10.26
CA ALA A 95 -4.56 -3.43 9.97
C ALA A 95 -4.05 -3.18 8.54
N TYR A 96 -4.16 -1.90 8.12
CA TYR A 96 -3.64 -1.39 6.86
C TYR A 96 -2.63 -0.28 7.12
N VAL A 97 -1.54 -0.26 6.33
CA VAL A 97 -0.64 0.89 6.24
C VAL A 97 -0.59 1.37 4.79
N LEU A 98 -0.91 2.64 4.58
CA LEU A 98 -0.75 3.32 3.30
C LEU A 98 0.59 4.06 3.32
N LEU A 99 1.55 3.61 2.50
CA LEU A 99 2.85 4.25 2.32
C LEU A 99 2.81 5.10 1.05
N ASP A 100 2.83 6.42 1.19
CA ASP A 100 2.83 7.34 0.03
C ASP A 100 1.81 6.92 -1.03
N ALA A 101 0.58 6.64 -0.59
CA ALA A 101 -0.43 5.96 -1.37
C ALA A 101 -1.74 6.74 -1.42
N TRP A 102 -2.43 6.64 -2.56
CA TRP A 102 -3.76 7.20 -2.71
C TRP A 102 -4.75 6.43 -1.84
N LEU A 103 -5.60 7.14 -1.09
CA LEU A 103 -6.58 6.49 -0.21
C LEU A 103 -7.65 5.82 -1.08
N PRO A 104 -8.05 4.57 -0.75
CA PRO A 104 -9.24 3.97 -1.34
C PRO A 104 -10.48 4.85 -1.15
N GLN A 105 -11.29 4.98 -2.20
CA GLN A 105 -12.58 5.67 -2.13
C GLN A 105 -13.70 4.70 -2.52
N PRO A 106 -14.92 4.87 -1.96
CA PRO A 106 -16.08 4.05 -2.32
C PRO A 106 -16.38 4.06 -3.82
N GLY A 107 -16.91 2.95 -4.33
CA GLY A 107 -17.27 2.80 -5.74
C GLY A 107 -16.13 2.22 -6.58
N SER A 108 -16.12 2.58 -7.86
CA SER A 108 -15.14 2.08 -8.85
C SER A 108 -14.41 3.23 -9.55
N PRO A 109 -13.76 4.15 -8.79
CA PRO A 109 -13.04 5.26 -9.39
C PRO A 109 -11.87 4.73 -10.22
N THR A 110 -11.46 5.50 -11.21
CA THR A 110 -10.19 5.31 -11.90
C THR A 110 -9.05 5.87 -11.02
N ARG A 111 -7.81 5.46 -11.30
CA ARG A 111 -6.64 6.04 -10.61
C ARG A 111 -6.53 7.54 -10.88
N ALA A 112 -6.84 7.98 -12.10
CA ALA A 112 -6.84 9.39 -12.47
C ALA A 112 -7.85 10.21 -11.65
N GLU A 113 -9.06 9.69 -11.45
CA GLU A 113 -10.08 10.33 -10.60
C GLU A 113 -9.65 10.38 -9.14
N LEU A 114 -9.04 9.31 -8.60
CA LEU A 114 -8.51 9.31 -7.23
C LEU A 114 -7.43 10.36 -7.02
N VAL A 115 -6.48 10.46 -7.97
CA VAL A 115 -5.42 11.48 -7.95
C VAL A 115 -6.04 12.88 -7.97
N ALA A 116 -6.95 13.13 -8.91
CA ALA A 116 -7.61 14.43 -9.05
C ALA A 116 -8.44 14.83 -7.82
N ALA A 117 -9.06 13.86 -7.14
CA ALA A 117 -9.86 14.10 -5.94
C ALA A 117 -9.03 14.32 -4.67
N GLN A 118 -7.76 13.90 -4.65
CA GLN A 118 -6.92 13.90 -3.44
C GLN A 118 -5.75 14.89 -3.50
N LEU A 119 -5.31 15.29 -4.69
CA LEU A 119 -4.33 16.35 -4.87
C LEU A 119 -4.93 17.73 -4.63
N ARG A 120 -4.15 18.62 -4.01
CA ARG A 120 -4.45 20.06 -3.92
C ARG A 120 -3.64 20.83 -4.96
N ALA A 121 -4.16 22.00 -5.34
CA ALA A 121 -3.48 22.88 -6.30
C ALA A 121 -2.09 23.34 -5.82
N ASP A 122 -1.88 23.43 -4.51
CA ASP A 122 -0.62 23.86 -3.90
C ASP A 122 0.35 22.70 -3.62
N ASP A 123 -0.06 21.45 -3.86
CA ASP A 123 0.85 20.31 -3.68
C ASP A 123 1.93 20.33 -4.78
N PRO A 124 3.15 19.87 -4.48
CA PRO A 124 4.18 19.73 -5.49
C PRO A 124 3.66 18.82 -6.62
N ALA A 125 4.03 19.15 -7.85
CA ALA A 125 3.61 18.38 -9.02
C ALA A 125 4.11 16.94 -8.86
N ALA A 126 3.19 15.96 -8.91
CA ALA A 126 3.54 14.55 -8.77
C ALA A 126 4.74 14.19 -9.66
N ASP A 127 5.75 13.53 -9.09
CA ASP A 127 6.80 12.89 -9.88
C ASP A 127 6.09 12.04 -10.96
N PRO A 128 6.37 12.25 -12.25
CA PRO A 128 5.78 11.41 -13.30
C PRO A 128 6.05 9.92 -13.08
N GLY A 129 7.07 9.59 -12.28
CA GLY A 129 7.48 8.23 -11.98
C GLY A 129 7.83 7.48 -13.26
N PRO A 130 7.96 6.15 -13.21
CA PRO A 130 8.08 5.37 -14.42
C PRO A 130 6.78 5.49 -15.23
N ARG A 131 6.95 5.65 -16.55
CA ARG A 131 5.84 5.83 -17.50
C ARG A 131 4.82 4.70 -17.35
N ARG A 132 3.59 5.06 -16.98
CA ARG A 132 2.47 4.11 -16.88
C ARG A 132 2.04 3.62 -18.27
N PRO A 133 1.68 2.34 -18.42
CA PRO A 133 1.21 1.82 -19.71
C PRO A 133 -0.16 2.43 -20.08
N PRO A 134 -0.51 2.50 -21.38
CA PRO A 134 -1.78 3.08 -21.83
C PRO A 134 -2.99 2.45 -21.12
N GLY A 135 -3.93 3.30 -20.71
CA GLY A 135 -5.15 2.88 -20.02
C GLY A 135 -4.99 2.54 -18.54
N PHE A 136 -3.78 2.47 -17.98
CA PHE A 136 -3.55 2.15 -16.57
C PHE A 136 -4.24 3.13 -15.62
N SER A 137 -4.11 4.44 -15.89
CA SER A 137 -4.66 5.48 -15.02
C SER A 137 -6.18 5.62 -15.15
N THR A 138 -6.73 5.29 -16.31
CA THR A 138 -8.15 5.45 -16.65
C THR A 138 -8.94 4.14 -16.52
N GLU A 139 -8.30 3.05 -16.12
CA GLU A 139 -8.96 1.77 -15.82
C GLU A 139 -9.87 1.96 -14.58
N PRO A 140 -11.16 1.61 -14.67
CA PRO A 140 -12.03 1.56 -13.49
C PRO A 140 -11.50 0.54 -12.48
N LEU A 141 -11.31 0.97 -11.24
CA LEU A 141 -10.86 0.06 -10.19
C LEU A 141 -12.01 -0.83 -9.69
N PRO A 142 -11.69 -2.02 -9.14
CA PRO A 142 -12.70 -2.87 -8.52
C PRO A 142 -13.51 -2.14 -7.45
N LEU A 143 -14.78 -2.53 -7.31
CA LEU A 143 -15.72 -1.93 -6.37
C LEU A 143 -15.20 -2.00 -4.93
N VAL A 144 -14.93 -0.85 -4.33
CA VAL A 144 -14.64 -0.73 -2.89
C VAL A 144 -15.96 -0.44 -2.16
N GLN A 145 -16.35 -1.36 -1.28
CA GLN A 145 -17.51 -1.23 -0.40
C GLN A 145 -17.08 -1.58 1.03
N ASP A 146 -17.58 -0.82 2.01
CA ASP A 146 -17.39 -1.08 3.45
C ASP A 146 -15.92 -1.12 3.93
N TRP A 147 -15.04 -0.36 3.26
CA TRP A 147 -13.64 -0.13 3.70
C TRP A 147 -13.51 1.25 4.37
N PRO A 148 -12.71 1.39 5.44
CA PRO A 148 -11.88 0.35 6.08
C PRO A 148 -12.66 -0.53 7.07
N ASP A 149 -12.31 -1.82 7.08
CA ASP A 149 -12.83 -2.84 7.99
C ASP A 149 -11.84 -3.21 9.12
N ALA A 150 -10.68 -2.54 9.16
CA ALA A 150 -9.64 -2.68 10.19
C ALA A 150 -8.90 -1.33 10.38
N PRO A 151 -8.17 -1.13 11.50
CA PRO A 151 -7.36 0.07 11.73
C PRO A 151 -6.44 0.41 10.55
N CYS A 152 -6.31 1.70 10.27
CA CYS A 152 -5.51 2.22 9.17
C CYS A 152 -4.47 3.19 9.71
N GLY A 153 -3.25 3.12 9.19
CA GLY A 153 -2.18 4.08 9.41
C GLY A 153 -1.66 4.62 8.10
N TYR A 154 -1.01 5.79 8.15
CA TYR A 154 -0.39 6.42 6.99
C TYR A 154 1.09 6.70 7.26
N LEU A 155 1.95 6.30 6.33
CA LEU A 155 3.38 6.59 6.36
C LEU A 155 3.70 7.52 5.19
N LEU A 156 4.16 8.73 5.51
CA LEU A 156 4.54 9.75 4.54
C LEU A 156 6.06 9.81 4.45
N THR A 157 6.62 9.44 3.30
CA THR A 157 8.05 9.62 2.99
C THR A 157 8.27 10.58 1.82
N ASP A 158 7.24 10.75 0.98
CA ASP A 158 7.27 11.65 -0.16
C ASP A 158 6.24 12.78 -0.01
N GLU A 159 6.70 14.04 0.02
CA GLU A 159 5.86 15.24 0.18
C GLU A 159 4.77 15.38 -0.89
N HIS A 160 4.91 14.76 -2.07
CA HIS A 160 3.84 14.71 -3.07
C HIS A 160 2.54 14.09 -2.54
N TYR A 161 2.64 13.26 -1.51
CA TYR A 161 1.49 12.63 -0.86
C TYR A 161 1.04 13.35 0.42
N ALA A 162 1.53 14.57 0.68
CA ALA A 162 1.17 15.33 1.88
C ALA A 162 -0.35 15.54 2.02
N SER A 163 -1.08 15.73 0.91
CA SER A 163 -2.55 15.79 0.95
C SER A 163 -3.19 14.48 1.39
N CYS A 164 -2.66 13.34 0.96
CA CYS A 164 -3.13 12.02 1.39
C CYS A 164 -2.88 11.81 2.89
N ALA A 165 -1.70 12.19 3.40
CA ALA A 165 -1.40 12.16 4.82
C ALA A 165 -2.35 13.06 5.64
N ARG A 166 -2.65 14.27 5.16
CA ARG A 166 -3.65 15.16 5.80
C ARG A 166 -5.05 14.53 5.79
N LEU A 167 -5.45 13.91 4.68
CA LEU A 167 -6.72 13.20 4.58
C LEU A 167 -6.79 12.00 5.54
N ALA A 168 -5.70 11.30 5.76
CA ALA A 168 -5.60 10.23 6.76
C ALA A 168 -5.73 10.79 8.19
N ALA A 169 -5.02 11.87 8.51
CA ALA A 169 -5.11 12.53 9.82
C ALA A 169 -6.53 13.04 10.12
N LEU A 170 -7.25 13.57 9.12
CA LEU A 170 -8.66 13.98 9.25
C LEU A 170 -9.62 12.81 9.55
N ARG A 171 -9.18 11.57 9.35
CA ARG A 171 -9.91 10.34 9.68
C ARG A 171 -9.46 9.75 11.01
N ASP A 172 -8.68 10.49 11.79
CA ASP A 172 -8.06 10.06 13.05
C ASP A 172 -7.12 8.84 12.90
N TRP A 173 -6.55 8.64 11.71
CA TRP A 173 -5.55 7.59 11.48
C TRP A 173 -4.18 8.05 11.99
N PRO A 174 -3.39 7.18 12.66
CA PRO A 174 -2.01 7.49 12.98
C PRO A 174 -1.21 7.80 11.71
N VAL A 175 -0.52 8.94 11.72
CA VAL A 175 0.38 9.36 10.62
C VAL A 175 1.80 9.43 11.17
N VAL A 176 2.73 8.80 10.45
CA VAL A 176 4.17 8.93 10.69
C VAL A 176 4.78 9.59 9.45
N THR A 177 5.59 10.62 9.68
CA THR A 177 6.32 11.32 8.61
C THR A 177 7.79 10.99 8.73
N ALA A 178 8.40 10.56 7.64
CA ALA A 178 9.82 10.22 7.55
C ALA A 178 10.49 10.91 6.34
N THR A 179 10.05 12.13 6.00
CA THR A 179 10.56 12.94 4.88
C THR A 179 12.01 13.41 5.07
N ASP A 180 12.50 13.48 6.32
CA ASP A 180 13.88 13.90 6.64
C ASP A 180 14.90 12.77 6.46
N ALA A 181 14.43 11.52 6.37
CA ALA A 181 15.24 10.41 5.87
C ALA A 181 15.27 10.58 4.35
N GLY A 182 16.34 11.16 3.81
CA GLY A 182 16.47 11.31 2.36
C GLY A 182 16.21 10.00 1.61
N ASP A 183 16.00 10.08 0.30
CA ASP A 183 15.58 9.01 -0.66
C ASP A 183 16.38 7.67 -0.60
N THR A 184 17.40 7.60 0.27
CA THR A 184 18.39 6.52 0.42
C THR A 184 18.31 5.76 1.74
N ASP A 185 17.56 6.18 2.78
CA ASP A 185 17.55 5.46 4.06
C ASP A 185 16.38 4.46 4.19
N ARG A 186 16.54 3.31 3.53
CA ARG A 186 15.59 2.19 3.59
C ARG A 186 15.53 1.54 4.98
N ALA A 187 16.53 1.72 5.84
CA ALA A 187 16.49 1.28 7.22
C ALA A 187 15.59 2.18 8.08
N ALA A 188 15.64 3.50 7.85
CA ALA A 188 14.71 4.46 8.47
C ALA A 188 13.25 4.18 8.09
N LEU A 189 12.98 3.77 6.84
CA LEU A 189 11.65 3.33 6.42
C LEU A 189 11.15 2.14 7.26
N ALA A 190 12.00 1.15 7.52
CA ALA A 190 11.64 0.00 8.34
C ALA A 190 11.33 0.41 9.80
N ASP A 191 12.11 1.33 10.38
CA ASP A 191 11.86 1.83 11.74
C ASP A 191 10.57 2.65 11.82
N ALA A 192 10.33 3.53 10.84
CA ALA A 192 9.12 4.33 10.76
C ALA A 192 7.87 3.45 10.58
N LEU A 193 7.98 2.38 9.76
CA LEU A 193 6.91 1.39 9.63
C LEU A 193 6.64 0.70 10.97
N LEU A 194 7.67 0.26 11.70
CA LEU A 194 7.47 -0.41 12.98
C LEU A 194 6.91 0.50 14.07
N ASP A 195 7.30 1.77 14.09
CA ASP A 195 6.69 2.78 14.96
C ASP A 195 5.19 2.92 14.64
N LEU A 196 4.83 3.03 13.36
CA LEU A 196 3.43 3.11 12.95
C LEU A 196 2.64 1.84 13.31
N VAL A 197 3.21 0.65 13.10
CA VAL A 197 2.58 -0.64 13.43
C VAL A 197 2.26 -0.73 14.93
N ARG A 198 3.11 -0.17 15.81
CA ARG A 198 2.87 -0.17 17.27
C ARG A 198 1.73 0.77 17.68
N ARG A 199 1.33 1.71 16.82
CA ARG A 199 0.25 2.68 17.06
C ARG A 199 -1.11 2.19 16.57
N LEU A 200 -1.16 1.04 15.87
CA LEU A 200 -2.36 0.40 15.31
C LEU A 200 -2.84 -0.76 16.20
#